data_AF-G3MIT8-F1
#
_entry.id   AF-G3MIT8-F1
#
_cell.length_a   1.000
_cell.length_b   1.000
_cell.length_c   1.000
_cell.angle_alpha   90.00
_cell.angle_beta   90.00
_cell.angle_gamma   90.00
#
_symmetry.space_group_name_H-M   'P 1'
#
loop_
_entity.id
_entity.type
_entity.pdbx_description
1 polymer ?
#
loop_
_entity_poly.entity_id
_entity_poly.type
_entity_poly.pdbx_seq_one_letter_code
_entity_poly.pdbx_strand_id
1 'polypeptide(L)'
;IVTTEEYTCAFNTTQDLVIYLAIFLNAAALVFHDMTNPAVRLQLNHVITNASDNLINKTEDGVNIHTALDNMKELAEKGAFNRCDVAVLLSSEDMFRMKDNTTVEKRVMGIAYLAGVCKDHKVSVGEDMPHTYSGVLTAAHELAHLLGADHDNSSGEYTNIPGYPGSLSCPLEDGYLMSYIGVGKTKHRLSNCSMEQIRFIYRNLSESCIQVRQQPMYTTRSYPGQNITRRQFCQTMHKGKTNPKPFQKRHKRHEDCQIKCCWKDEWTWCQEHPMPEGLVCGPGKRCRRGVCESCVQM
;
A
#
# COMPACT_ATOMS: atom_id res chain seq x y z
N ILE A 1 11.72 -4.60 -1.00
CA ILE A 1 10.87 -4.52 0.21
C ILE A 1 11.72 -4.90 1.41
N VAL A 2 11.60 -4.15 2.49
CA VAL A 2 12.21 -4.46 3.79
C VAL A 2 11.08 -4.92 4.72
N THR A 3 11.27 -6.02 5.44
CA THR A 3 10.30 -6.50 6.43
C THR A 3 10.96 -6.54 7.80
N THR A 4 10.19 -6.15 8.81
CA THR A 4 10.56 -6.26 10.23
C THR A 4 10.65 -7.71 10.67
N GLU A 5 11.23 -7.94 11.85
CA GLU A 5 11.37 -9.28 12.42
C GLU A 5 10.00 -9.94 12.67
N GLU A 6 9.06 -9.24 13.28
CA GLU A 6 7.73 -9.81 13.57
C GLU A 6 6.97 -10.16 12.28
N TYR A 7 7.10 -9.30 11.26
CA TYR A 7 6.49 -9.52 9.97
C TYR A 7 7.08 -10.74 9.27
N THR A 8 8.41 -10.89 9.32
CA THR A 8 9.11 -12.03 8.72
C THR A 8 8.74 -13.33 9.44
N CYS A 9 8.69 -13.32 10.78
CA CYS A 9 8.35 -14.47 11.62
C CYS A 9 6.90 -14.95 11.45
N ALA A 10 6.02 -14.15 10.85
CA ALA A 10 4.65 -14.59 10.54
C ALA A 10 4.58 -15.62 9.39
N PHE A 11 5.68 -15.87 8.67
CA PHE A 11 5.75 -16.83 7.57
C PHE A 11 6.60 -18.04 7.93
N ASN A 12 6.18 -19.23 7.47
CA ASN A 12 6.90 -20.47 7.75
C ASN A 12 8.25 -20.53 7.03
N THR A 13 8.35 -19.93 5.85
CA THR A 13 9.56 -19.89 5.04
C THR A 13 9.75 -18.53 4.38
N THR A 14 10.99 -18.20 4.03
CA THR A 14 11.30 -17.01 3.22
C THR A 14 10.61 -17.07 1.85
N GLN A 15 10.41 -18.25 1.29
CA GLN A 15 9.70 -18.42 0.02
C GLN A 15 8.23 -18.01 0.13
N ASP A 16 7.55 -18.39 1.21
CA ASP A 16 6.15 -17.98 1.45
C ASP A 16 6.03 -16.46 1.57
N LEU A 17 6.97 -15.83 2.29
CA LEU A 17 7.05 -14.37 2.40
C LEU A 17 7.25 -13.72 1.02
N VAL A 18 8.20 -14.19 0.22
CA VAL A 18 8.49 -13.63 -1.12
C VAL A 18 7.27 -13.76 -2.04
N ILE A 19 6.58 -14.89 -2.01
CA ILE A 19 5.35 -15.10 -2.79
C ILE A 19 4.26 -14.13 -2.33
N TYR A 20 4.06 -13.98 -1.02
CA TYR A 20 3.09 -13.03 -0.46
C TYR A 20 3.41 -11.59 -0.92
N LEU A 21 4.66 -11.16 -0.78
CA LEU A 21 5.09 -9.81 -1.18
C LEU A 21 4.95 -9.57 -2.69
N ALA A 22 5.17 -10.58 -3.53
CA ALA A 22 4.94 -10.47 -4.96
C ALA A 22 3.44 -10.33 -5.31
N ILE A 23 2.56 -11.07 -4.62
CA ILE A 23 1.10 -10.93 -4.77
C ILE A 23 0.64 -9.55 -4.28
N PHE A 24 1.20 -9.08 -3.16
CA PHE A 24 0.95 -7.75 -2.59
C PHE A 24 1.31 -6.65 -3.61
N LEU A 25 2.51 -6.69 -4.19
CA LEU A 25 2.94 -5.73 -5.19
C LEU A 25 2.12 -5.80 -6.48
N ASN A 26 1.74 -6.99 -6.92
CA ASN A 26 0.87 -7.15 -8.10
C ASN A 26 -0.49 -6.47 -7.88
N ALA A 27 -1.05 -6.56 -6.67
CA ALA A 27 -2.29 -5.87 -6.32
C ALA A 27 -2.10 -4.34 -6.22
N ALA A 28 -1.01 -3.88 -5.60
CA ALA A 28 -0.69 -2.44 -5.52
C ALA A 28 -0.50 -1.81 -6.91
N ALA A 29 0.11 -2.55 -7.85
CA ALA A 29 0.35 -2.11 -9.22
C ALA A 29 -0.95 -1.77 -10.00
N LEU A 30 -2.09 -2.35 -9.61
CA LEU A 30 -3.38 -2.08 -10.28
C LEU A 30 -3.86 -0.64 -10.15
N VAL A 31 -3.39 0.09 -9.13
CA VAL A 31 -3.74 1.51 -8.97
C VAL A 31 -3.15 2.36 -10.09
N PHE A 32 -1.98 1.97 -10.58
CA PHE A 32 -1.26 2.64 -11.65
C PHE A 32 -1.70 2.18 -13.06
N HIS A 33 -2.68 1.29 -13.17
CA HIS A 33 -3.07 0.69 -14.45
C HIS A 33 -3.50 1.70 -15.53
N ASP A 34 -4.15 2.79 -15.13
CA ASP A 34 -4.63 3.83 -16.06
C ASP A 34 -3.50 4.79 -16.50
N MET A 35 -2.33 4.70 -15.86
CA MET A 35 -1.13 5.43 -16.24
C MET A 35 -0.49 4.74 -17.46
N THR A 36 -0.75 5.26 -18.66
CA THR A 36 -0.26 4.70 -19.93
C THR A 36 0.94 5.43 -20.52
N ASN A 37 1.20 6.66 -20.05
CA ASN A 37 2.32 7.48 -20.49
C ASN A 37 2.90 8.28 -19.30
N PRO A 38 4.02 7.86 -18.69
CA PRO A 38 4.63 6.52 -18.87
C PRO A 38 3.74 5.40 -18.33
N ALA A 39 3.92 4.17 -18.83
CA ALA A 39 3.37 3.01 -18.16
C ALA A 39 4.16 2.68 -16.90
N VAL A 40 3.48 2.43 -15.78
CA VAL A 40 4.13 2.09 -14.50
C VAL A 40 3.93 0.60 -14.19
N ARG A 41 5.01 -0.08 -13.82
CA ARG A 41 5.01 -1.47 -13.37
C ARG A 41 5.82 -1.59 -12.08
N LEU A 42 5.36 -2.41 -11.15
CA LEU A 42 6.07 -2.69 -9.91
C LEU A 42 6.75 -4.06 -10.01
N GLN A 43 8.05 -4.11 -9.73
CA GLN A 43 8.85 -5.34 -9.78
C GLN A 43 9.49 -5.61 -8.42
N LEU A 44 9.32 -6.82 -7.90
CA LEU A 44 10.01 -7.24 -6.68
C LEU A 44 11.46 -7.67 -7.01
N ASN A 45 12.42 -6.78 -6.77
CA ASN A 45 13.84 -7.08 -7.06
C ASN A 45 14.57 -7.72 -5.88
N HIS A 46 14.26 -7.28 -4.66
CA HIS A 46 14.95 -7.74 -3.47
C HIS A 46 14.07 -7.65 -2.23
N VAL A 47 14.26 -8.61 -1.32
CA VAL A 47 13.63 -8.65 0.00
C VAL A 47 14.74 -8.67 1.04
N ILE A 48 14.72 -7.69 1.95
CA ILE A 48 15.58 -7.64 3.13
C ILE A 48 14.67 -7.96 4.31
N THR A 49 14.98 -9.01 5.05
CA THR A 49 14.15 -9.48 6.17
C THR A 49 14.77 -9.11 7.51
N ASN A 50 13.97 -9.20 8.57
CA ASN A 50 14.41 -9.00 9.95
C ASN A 50 15.07 -7.64 10.19
N ALA A 51 14.47 -6.57 9.65
CA ALA A 51 14.80 -5.22 10.08
C ALA A 51 14.61 -5.12 11.60
N SER A 52 15.64 -4.60 12.28
CA SER A 52 15.67 -4.54 13.74
C SER A 52 14.70 -3.51 14.31
N ASP A 53 14.30 -3.71 15.56
CA ASP A 53 13.48 -2.76 16.32
C ASP A 53 14.11 -1.35 16.37
N ASN A 54 15.44 -1.27 16.40
CA ASN A 54 16.17 0.01 16.33
C ASN A 54 15.98 0.70 14.98
N LEU A 55 15.92 -0.05 13.87
CA LEU A 55 15.71 0.54 12.54
C LEU A 55 14.32 1.18 12.45
N ILE A 56 13.30 0.52 12.99
CA ILE A 56 11.92 1.01 12.96
C ILE A 56 11.56 1.91 14.15
N ASN A 57 12.51 2.15 15.07
CA ASN A 57 12.28 2.89 16.32
C ASN A 57 11.02 2.40 17.05
N LYS A 58 10.96 1.08 17.32
CA LYS A 58 9.84 0.45 18.02
C LYS A 58 9.80 0.91 19.47
N THR A 59 8.63 1.37 19.92
CA THR A 59 8.36 1.80 21.29
C THR A 59 7.11 1.07 21.82
N GLU A 60 6.72 1.35 23.07
CA GLU A 60 5.46 0.85 23.64
C GLU A 60 4.22 1.37 22.89
N ASP A 61 4.33 2.49 22.18
CA ASP A 61 3.26 3.08 21.38
C ASP A 61 3.20 2.55 19.94
N GLY A 62 4.15 1.68 19.57
CA GLY A 62 4.27 1.10 18.23
C GLY A 62 5.51 1.61 17.48
N VAL A 63 5.40 1.79 16.17
CA VAL A 63 6.50 2.28 15.31
C VAL A 63 6.41 3.79 15.12
N ASN A 64 7.47 4.53 15.48
CA ASN A 64 7.55 5.96 15.13
C ASN A 64 7.87 6.10 13.64
N ILE A 65 6.86 6.48 12.87
CA ILE A 65 6.92 6.39 11.42
C ILE A 65 7.93 7.37 10.79
N HIS A 66 8.13 8.55 11.40
CA HIS A 66 9.10 9.53 10.91
C HIS A 66 10.54 9.05 11.15
N THR A 67 10.83 8.56 12.35
CA THR A 67 12.17 8.02 12.65
C THR A 67 12.48 6.79 11.79
N ALA A 68 11.51 5.89 11.60
CA ALA A 68 11.67 4.74 10.72
C ALA A 68 11.96 5.16 9.26
N LEU A 69 11.27 6.20 8.76
CA LEU A 69 11.49 6.73 7.42
C LEU A 69 12.89 7.34 7.27
N ASP A 70 13.32 8.15 8.24
CA ASP A 70 14.65 8.76 8.24
C ASP A 70 15.76 7.71 8.32
N ASN A 71 15.61 6.69 9.18
CA ASN A 71 16.54 5.56 9.25
C ASN A 71 16.62 4.79 7.92
N MET A 72 15.48 4.56 7.27
CA MET A 72 15.44 3.95 5.93
C MET A 72 16.17 4.81 4.89
N LYS A 73 16.02 6.13 4.95
CA LYS A 73 16.75 7.06 4.07
C LYS A 73 18.25 6.99 4.31
N GLU A 74 18.71 6.95 5.56
CA GLU A 74 20.14 6.78 5.86
C GLU A 74 20.69 5.47 5.29
N LEU A 75 19.92 4.38 5.34
CA LEU A 75 20.32 3.12 4.69
C LEU A 75 20.41 3.26 3.17
N ALA A 76 19.48 4.00 2.55
CA ALA A 76 19.50 4.27 1.13
C ALA A 76 20.75 5.09 0.73
N GLU A 77 21.09 6.13 1.49
CA GLU A 77 22.31 6.95 1.32
C GLU A 77 23.60 6.11 1.46
N LYS A 78 23.60 5.14 2.38
CA LYS A 78 24.70 4.16 2.55
C LYS A 78 24.72 3.07 1.48
N GLY A 79 23.79 3.10 0.53
CA GLY A 79 23.75 2.20 -0.64
C GLY A 79 23.03 0.88 -0.44
N ALA A 80 22.30 0.69 0.66
CA ALA A 80 21.59 -0.57 0.97
C ALA A 80 20.57 -0.96 -0.12
N PHE A 81 20.05 0.01 -0.86
CA PHE A 81 19.02 -0.19 -1.89
C PHE A 81 19.50 0.16 -3.30
N ASN A 82 20.80 0.09 -3.60
CA ASN A 82 21.36 0.45 -4.91
C ASN A 82 20.86 -0.41 -6.09
N ARG A 83 20.25 -1.56 -5.81
CA ARG A 83 19.62 -2.44 -6.83
C ARG A 83 18.14 -2.13 -7.07
N CYS A 84 17.60 -1.10 -6.41
CA CYS A 84 16.18 -0.77 -6.44
C CYS A 84 15.99 0.73 -6.70
N ASP A 85 14.94 1.05 -7.46
CA ASP A 85 14.53 2.42 -7.73
C ASP A 85 13.80 3.04 -6.54
N VAL A 86 13.16 2.19 -5.72
CA VAL A 86 12.50 2.52 -4.46
C VAL A 86 12.65 1.38 -3.44
N ALA A 87 12.55 1.70 -2.16
CA ALA A 87 12.46 0.72 -1.07
C ALA A 87 11.24 1.01 -0.18
N VAL A 88 10.52 -0.04 0.16
CA VAL A 88 9.31 0.02 1.00
C VAL A 88 9.57 -0.85 2.22
N LEU A 89 9.47 -0.28 3.42
CA LEU A 89 9.46 -1.01 4.67
C LEU A 89 8.02 -1.36 5.05
N LEU A 90 7.77 -2.64 5.33
CA LEU A 90 6.50 -3.16 5.83
C LEU A 90 6.67 -3.67 7.26
N SER A 91 5.76 -3.25 8.12
CA SER A 91 5.67 -3.65 9.53
C SER A 91 4.24 -4.10 9.84
N SER A 92 4.08 -5.03 10.78
CA SER A 92 2.75 -5.40 11.30
C SER A 92 2.42 -4.73 12.63
N GLU A 93 3.32 -3.88 13.14
CA GLU A 93 3.09 -3.06 14.31
C GLU A 93 2.26 -1.83 13.96
N ASP A 94 1.37 -1.43 14.88
CA ASP A 94 0.67 -0.14 14.80
C ASP A 94 1.71 0.99 14.67
N MET A 95 1.47 1.96 13.80
CA MET A 95 2.36 3.11 13.66
C MET A 95 1.76 4.39 14.25
N PHE A 96 2.67 5.27 14.67
CA PHE A 96 2.34 6.56 15.21
C PHE A 96 3.28 7.64 14.67
N ARG A 97 2.85 8.89 14.83
CA ARG A 97 3.72 10.07 14.66
C ARG A 97 3.61 10.98 15.87
N MET A 98 4.66 11.75 16.10
CA MET A 98 4.63 12.84 17.07
C MET A 98 3.96 14.05 16.42
N LYS A 99 2.86 14.54 16.99
CA LYS A 99 2.23 15.80 16.55
C LYS A 99 3.01 17.02 17.04
N ASP A 100 3.62 16.87 18.21
CA ASP A 100 4.53 17.80 18.88
C ASP A 100 5.46 16.98 19.79
N ASN A 101 6.30 17.62 20.61
CA ASN A 101 7.28 16.92 21.45
C ASN A 101 6.67 15.98 22.52
N THR A 102 5.36 16.04 22.76
CA THR A 102 4.67 15.30 23.83
C THR A 102 3.46 14.49 23.37
N THR A 103 2.89 14.84 22.22
CA THR A 103 1.60 14.31 21.78
C THR A 103 1.80 13.26 20.68
N VAL A 104 1.40 12.03 20.98
CA VAL A 104 1.38 10.91 20.04
C VAL A 104 0.07 10.89 19.27
N GLU A 105 0.15 10.88 17.95
CA GLU A 105 -0.97 10.58 17.05
C GLU A 105 -0.84 9.14 16.55
N LYS A 106 -1.76 8.28 16.99
CA LYS A 106 -1.82 6.85 16.62
C LYS A 106 -2.63 6.63 15.34
N ARG A 107 -2.47 5.45 14.72
CA ARG A 107 -3.17 5.01 13.49
C ARG A 107 -2.72 5.73 12.23
N VAL A 108 -1.44 6.07 12.17
CA VAL A 108 -0.80 6.43 10.90
C VAL A 108 -0.53 5.12 10.17
N MET A 109 -0.93 4.97 8.90
CA MET A 109 -0.75 3.71 8.19
C MET A 109 0.50 3.68 7.32
N GLY A 110 1.00 4.84 6.88
CA GLY A 110 2.12 4.94 5.94
C GLY A 110 2.69 6.34 5.84
N ILE A 111 3.92 6.42 5.33
CA ILE A 111 4.60 7.66 4.96
C ILE A 111 5.66 7.39 3.89
N ALA A 112 5.88 8.37 3.03
CA ALA A 112 6.94 8.39 2.04
C ALA A 112 7.49 9.80 1.85
N TYR A 113 8.69 9.89 1.28
CA TYR A 113 9.12 11.15 0.68
C TYR A 113 8.47 11.36 -0.68
N LEU A 114 8.16 12.61 -1.00
CA LEU A 114 7.65 12.98 -2.32
C LEU A 114 8.77 12.94 -3.37
N ALA A 115 8.46 12.39 -4.55
CA ALA A 115 9.34 12.35 -5.72
C ALA A 115 10.74 11.73 -5.43
N GLY A 116 10.79 10.74 -4.55
CA GLY A 116 12.01 10.08 -4.11
C GLY A 116 12.59 9.04 -5.06
N VAL A 117 11.85 8.59 -6.08
CA VAL A 117 12.31 7.54 -7.01
C VAL A 117 13.73 7.79 -7.54
N CYS A 118 14.60 6.77 -7.40
CA CYS A 118 16.02 6.78 -7.77
C CYS A 118 16.91 7.83 -7.07
N LYS A 119 16.43 8.50 -6.03
CA LYS A 119 17.21 9.44 -5.21
C LYS A 119 17.59 8.79 -3.89
N ASP A 120 18.31 9.53 -3.05
CA ASP A 120 18.72 9.08 -1.72
C ASP A 120 17.55 8.90 -0.75
N HIS A 121 16.44 9.62 -0.97
CA HIS A 121 15.22 9.51 -0.16
C HIS A 121 14.15 8.63 -0.84
N LYS A 122 14.56 7.61 -1.60
CA LYS A 122 13.70 6.65 -2.33
C LYS A 122 12.96 5.65 -1.44
N VAL A 123 12.49 6.07 -0.27
CA VAL A 123 12.00 5.18 0.78
C VAL A 123 10.59 5.51 1.23
N SER A 124 9.84 4.48 1.58
CA SER A 124 8.58 4.58 2.29
C SER A 124 8.48 3.56 3.42
N VAL A 125 7.58 3.84 4.36
CA VAL A 125 7.22 2.97 5.48
C VAL A 125 5.71 2.79 5.45
N GLY A 126 5.22 1.56 5.67
CA GLY A 126 3.79 1.29 5.70
C GLY A 126 3.42 0.07 6.52
N GLU A 127 2.22 0.10 7.08
CA GLU A 127 1.63 -1.00 7.82
C GLU A 127 1.02 -2.02 6.86
N ASP A 128 1.31 -3.30 7.10
CA ASP A 128 0.58 -4.42 6.52
C ASP A 128 0.50 -5.54 7.55
N MET A 129 -0.67 -6.17 7.66
CA MET A 129 -0.84 -7.33 8.52
C MET A 129 -0.57 -8.60 7.70
N PRO A 130 0.44 -9.43 8.04
CA PRO A 130 0.76 -10.64 7.31
C PRO A 130 -0.46 -11.52 7.05
N HIS A 131 -0.52 -12.10 5.86
CA HIS A 131 -1.63 -12.95 5.36
C HIS A 131 -2.95 -12.22 5.09
N THR A 132 -3.05 -10.92 5.35
CA THR A 132 -4.30 -10.15 5.15
C THR A 132 -4.31 -9.30 3.88
N TYR A 133 -3.13 -8.86 3.43
CA TYR A 133 -2.94 -7.85 2.38
C TYR A 133 -3.61 -6.49 2.71
N SER A 134 -3.78 -6.14 3.99
CA SER A 134 -4.42 -4.91 4.43
C SER A 134 -3.66 -3.65 3.96
N GLY A 135 -2.34 -3.73 3.83
CA GLY A 135 -1.49 -2.61 3.46
C GLY A 135 -1.41 -2.31 1.96
N VAL A 136 -2.11 -3.06 1.09
CA VAL A 136 -1.95 -2.92 -0.37
C VAL A 136 -2.25 -1.50 -0.86
N LEU A 137 -3.36 -0.90 -0.41
CA LEU A 137 -3.71 0.46 -0.83
C LEU A 137 -2.79 1.51 -0.19
N THR A 138 -2.38 1.30 1.05
CA THR A 138 -1.40 2.15 1.74
C THR A 138 -0.08 2.15 0.97
N ALA A 139 0.48 0.99 0.64
CA ALA A 139 1.71 0.91 -0.13
C ALA A 139 1.56 1.51 -1.54
N ALA A 140 0.41 1.35 -2.19
CA ALA A 140 0.15 2.01 -3.47
C ALA A 140 0.16 3.55 -3.33
N HIS A 141 -0.42 4.09 -2.25
CA HIS A 141 -0.40 5.52 -1.94
C HIS A 141 1.02 6.03 -1.70
N GLU A 142 1.80 5.33 -0.86
CA GLU A 142 3.18 5.71 -0.58
C GLU A 142 4.10 5.57 -1.80
N LEU A 143 3.88 4.57 -2.65
CA LEU A 143 4.58 4.46 -3.94
C LEU A 143 4.20 5.60 -4.88
N ALA A 144 2.95 6.08 -4.88
CA ALA A 144 2.55 7.21 -5.68
C ALA A 144 3.27 8.50 -5.23
N HIS A 145 3.42 8.72 -3.91
CA HIS A 145 4.29 9.78 -3.36
C HIS A 145 5.72 9.68 -3.88
N LEU A 146 6.34 8.49 -3.80
CA LEU A 146 7.71 8.28 -4.30
C LEU A 146 7.85 8.55 -5.80
N LEU A 147 6.82 8.25 -6.58
CA LEU A 147 6.76 8.54 -8.02
C LEU A 147 6.42 10.00 -8.33
N GLY A 148 6.00 10.77 -7.33
CA GLY A 148 5.84 12.22 -7.43
C GLY A 148 4.43 12.74 -7.29
N ALA A 149 3.43 11.91 -7.02
CA ALA A 149 2.07 12.38 -6.76
C ALA A 149 1.95 12.88 -5.32
N ASP A 150 1.58 14.15 -5.14
CA ASP A 150 1.19 14.68 -3.83
C ASP A 150 -0.27 14.31 -3.53
N HIS A 151 -0.75 14.65 -2.34
CA HIS A 151 -2.17 14.54 -2.02
C HIS A 151 -3.03 15.33 -3.01
N ASP A 152 -4.24 14.85 -3.26
CA ASP A 152 -5.23 15.61 -4.02
C ASP A 152 -5.56 16.91 -3.27
N ASN A 153 -5.86 17.99 -3.99
CA ASN A 153 -6.08 19.33 -3.46
C ASN A 153 -4.84 19.98 -2.77
N SER A 154 -3.63 19.64 -3.20
CA SER A 154 -2.39 20.28 -2.77
C SER A 154 -1.96 21.41 -3.72
N SER A 155 -1.44 22.51 -3.18
CA SER A 155 -0.88 23.60 -4.01
C SER A 155 0.43 23.21 -4.69
N GLY A 156 1.19 22.27 -4.13
CA GLY A 156 2.53 21.90 -4.61
C GLY A 156 3.62 22.95 -4.32
N GLU A 157 3.29 24.11 -3.76
CA GLU A 157 4.23 25.22 -3.52
C GLU A 157 5.34 24.85 -2.52
N TYR A 158 5.05 23.95 -1.58
CA TYR A 158 5.97 23.53 -0.53
C TYR A 158 6.91 22.39 -0.93
N THR A 159 6.81 21.91 -2.17
CA THR A 159 7.60 20.76 -2.64
C THR A 159 9.06 21.11 -2.93
N ASN A 160 9.39 22.40 -3.09
CA ASN A 160 10.69 22.89 -3.60
C ASN A 160 11.05 22.32 -4.99
N ILE A 161 10.09 21.82 -5.76
CA ILE A 161 10.28 21.31 -7.12
C ILE A 161 9.83 22.39 -8.12
N PRO A 162 10.76 23.05 -8.84
CA PRO A 162 10.40 24.14 -9.76
C PRO A 162 9.43 23.69 -10.85
N GLY A 163 8.31 24.39 -11.01
CA GLY A 163 7.30 24.09 -12.03
C GLY A 163 6.41 22.89 -11.72
N TYR A 164 6.44 22.36 -10.49
CA TYR A 164 5.58 21.26 -10.07
C TYR A 164 4.09 21.64 -10.21
N PRO A 165 3.26 20.81 -10.84
CA PRO A 165 1.93 21.25 -11.29
C PRO A 165 0.88 21.38 -10.16
N GLY A 166 1.15 20.88 -8.95
CA GLY A 166 0.16 20.83 -7.88
C GLY A 166 -1.04 19.94 -8.24
N SER A 167 -2.10 20.00 -7.42
CA SER A 167 -3.30 19.15 -7.54
C SER A 167 -4.59 19.84 -7.05
N LEU A 168 -4.61 21.18 -6.95
CA LEU A 168 -5.79 21.96 -6.54
C LEU A 168 -7.04 21.72 -7.41
N SER A 169 -6.87 21.27 -8.66
CA SER A 169 -7.98 20.94 -9.55
C SER A 169 -8.57 19.55 -9.31
N CYS A 170 -8.01 18.75 -8.41
CA CYS A 170 -8.53 17.45 -7.99
C CYS A 170 -8.98 17.56 -6.53
N PRO A 171 -10.29 17.76 -6.27
CA PRO A 171 -10.83 17.85 -4.92
C PRO A 171 -10.62 16.55 -4.13
N LEU A 172 -10.48 16.65 -2.82
CA LEU A 172 -10.40 15.48 -1.95
C LEU A 172 -11.68 14.64 -2.06
N GLU A 173 -12.83 15.28 -2.28
CA GLU A 173 -14.17 14.69 -2.36
C GLU A 173 -14.35 13.69 -3.49
N ASP A 174 -13.52 13.77 -4.53
CA ASP A 174 -13.53 12.78 -5.61
C ASP A 174 -13.03 11.39 -5.15
N GLY A 175 -12.28 11.35 -4.05
CA GLY A 175 -11.93 10.14 -3.33
C GLY A 175 -10.97 9.20 -4.07
N TYR A 176 -10.10 9.74 -4.92
CA TYR A 176 -9.02 8.99 -5.56
C TYR A 176 -7.96 8.53 -4.54
N LEU A 177 -6.98 7.74 -4.99
CA LEU A 177 -5.95 7.14 -4.12
C LEU A 177 -5.32 8.17 -3.17
N MET A 178 -4.98 9.36 -3.69
CA MET A 178 -4.27 10.42 -3.00
C MET A 178 -5.16 11.32 -2.13
N SER A 179 -6.46 11.02 -2.06
CA SER A 179 -7.38 11.64 -1.12
C SER A 179 -7.42 10.89 0.21
N TYR A 180 -7.63 11.62 1.31
CA TYR A 180 -7.90 11.05 2.64
C TYR A 180 -9.29 10.42 2.77
N ILE A 181 -10.17 10.66 1.78
CA ILE A 181 -11.52 10.09 1.71
C ILE A 181 -11.64 9.21 0.47
N GLY A 182 -12.63 8.32 0.47
CA GLY A 182 -12.93 7.46 -0.68
C GLY A 182 -12.91 5.97 -0.39
N VAL A 183 -13.75 5.24 -1.12
CA VAL A 183 -13.90 3.78 -1.08
C VAL A 183 -14.19 3.28 -2.50
N GLY A 184 -14.04 1.97 -2.74
CA GLY A 184 -14.45 1.35 -3.99
C GLY A 184 -13.72 1.91 -5.22
N LYS A 185 -14.46 2.12 -6.32
CA LYS A 185 -13.87 2.39 -7.64
C LYS A 185 -12.82 3.51 -7.63
N THR A 186 -13.13 4.70 -7.13
CA THR A 186 -12.21 5.85 -7.23
C THR A 186 -10.96 5.66 -6.38
N LYS A 187 -11.09 5.09 -5.17
CA LYS A 187 -9.96 4.87 -4.26
C LYS A 187 -8.87 3.94 -4.82
N HIS A 188 -9.21 3.08 -5.78
CA HIS A 188 -8.29 2.19 -6.48
C HIS A 188 -7.68 2.80 -7.77
N ARG A 189 -7.74 4.12 -7.94
CA ARG A 189 -7.29 4.85 -9.13
C ARG A 189 -6.52 6.11 -8.74
N LEU A 190 -5.58 6.52 -9.58
CA LEU A 190 -4.98 7.85 -9.52
C LEU A 190 -5.93 8.88 -10.10
N SER A 191 -5.93 10.09 -9.53
CA SER A 191 -6.58 11.24 -10.14
C SER A 191 -5.80 11.70 -11.37
N ASN A 192 -6.41 12.54 -12.22
CA ASN A 192 -5.68 13.16 -13.32
C ASN A 192 -4.50 14.01 -12.83
N CYS A 193 -4.64 14.68 -11.68
CA CYS A 193 -3.57 15.46 -11.08
C CYS A 193 -2.39 14.57 -10.65
N SER A 194 -2.67 13.48 -9.94
CA SER A 194 -1.61 12.53 -9.55
C SER A 194 -0.86 11.98 -10.78
N MET A 195 -1.58 11.65 -11.87
CA MET A 195 -0.96 11.20 -13.11
C MET A 195 -0.10 12.30 -13.77
N GLU A 196 -0.57 13.55 -13.80
CA GLU A 196 0.21 14.70 -14.31
C GLU A 196 1.48 14.93 -13.49
N GLN A 197 1.40 14.86 -12.17
CA GLN A 197 2.55 15.02 -11.27
C GLN A 197 3.59 13.90 -11.46
N ILE A 198 3.15 12.65 -11.59
CA ILE A 198 4.05 11.53 -11.88
C ILE A 198 4.72 11.71 -13.25
N ARG A 199 3.99 12.16 -14.28
CA ARG A 199 4.59 12.50 -15.60
C ARG A 199 5.64 13.60 -15.48
N PHE A 200 5.35 14.62 -14.68
CA PHE A 200 6.26 15.73 -14.45
C PHE A 200 7.58 15.25 -13.85
N ILE A 201 7.55 14.38 -12.82
CA ILE A 201 8.76 13.80 -12.24
C ILE A 201 9.45 12.86 -13.24
N TYR A 202 8.70 11.99 -13.91
CA TYR A 202 9.23 11.03 -14.89
C TYR A 202 10.08 11.70 -15.98
N ARG A 203 9.62 12.83 -16.53
CA ARG A 203 10.34 13.58 -17.59
C ARG A 203 11.73 14.07 -17.16
N ASN A 204 11.97 14.17 -15.86
CA ASN A 204 13.23 14.64 -15.28
C ASN A 204 14.09 13.48 -14.75
N LEU A 205 13.66 12.23 -14.88
CA LEU A 205 14.45 11.08 -14.46
C LEU A 205 15.57 10.80 -15.45
N SER A 206 16.70 10.32 -14.93
CA SER A 206 17.79 9.85 -15.76
C SER A 206 17.43 8.56 -16.48
N GLU A 207 18.04 8.32 -17.64
CA GLU A 207 17.86 7.08 -18.40
C GLU A 207 18.16 5.83 -17.55
N SER A 208 19.15 5.90 -16.65
CA SER A 208 19.49 4.79 -15.75
C SER A 208 18.40 4.46 -14.74
N CYS A 209 17.55 5.42 -14.39
CA CYS A 209 16.40 5.21 -13.51
C CYS A 209 15.20 4.62 -14.27
N ILE A 210 15.04 4.99 -15.54
CA ILE A 210 13.91 4.54 -16.37
C ILE A 210 14.13 3.10 -16.88
N GLN A 211 15.39 2.73 -17.18
CA GLN A 211 15.73 1.43 -17.72
C GLN A 211 15.66 0.31 -16.67
N VAL A 212 14.80 -0.67 -16.89
CA VAL A 212 14.73 -1.89 -16.06
C VAL A 212 15.96 -2.76 -16.31
N ARG A 213 16.87 -2.83 -15.33
CA ARG A 213 18.13 -3.59 -15.43
C ARG A 213 18.16 -4.88 -14.61
N GLN A 214 17.30 -4.98 -13.59
CA GLN A 214 17.26 -6.13 -12.69
C GLN A 214 16.24 -7.15 -13.15
N GLN A 215 16.53 -8.44 -12.92
CA GLN A 215 15.53 -9.50 -13.03
C GLN A 215 14.66 -9.54 -11.77
N PRO A 216 13.36 -9.87 -11.90
CA PRO A 216 12.50 -10.03 -10.74
C PRO A 216 12.95 -11.22 -9.88
N MET A 217 12.85 -11.09 -8.56
CA MET A 217 13.06 -12.17 -7.61
C MET A 217 11.97 -13.25 -7.74
N TYR A 218 10.74 -12.82 -8.00
CA TYR A 218 9.61 -13.69 -8.23
C TYR A 218 8.54 -12.97 -9.07
N THR A 219 7.87 -13.69 -9.96
CA THR A 219 6.79 -13.16 -10.78
C THR A 219 5.53 -13.97 -10.56
N THR A 220 4.38 -13.31 -10.49
CA THR A 220 3.09 -13.96 -10.29
C THR A 220 1.98 -13.24 -11.04
N ARG A 221 0.91 -13.96 -11.37
CA ARG A 221 -0.37 -13.41 -11.85
C ARG A 221 -1.47 -13.52 -10.81
N SER A 222 -1.11 -13.96 -9.60
CA SER A 222 -2.06 -14.16 -8.52
C SER A 222 -2.42 -12.85 -7.83
N TYR A 223 -3.64 -12.80 -7.30
CA TYR A 223 -4.17 -11.69 -6.51
C TYR A 223 -4.66 -12.17 -5.15
N PRO A 224 -4.61 -11.31 -4.11
CA PRO A 224 -4.91 -11.66 -2.72
C PRO A 224 -6.21 -12.45 -2.50
N GLY A 225 -7.28 -12.10 -3.22
CA GLY A 225 -8.63 -12.63 -3.01
C GLY A 225 -9.00 -13.88 -3.82
N GLN A 226 -8.13 -14.37 -4.71
CA GLN A 226 -8.51 -15.41 -5.68
C GLN A 226 -8.92 -16.74 -5.03
N ASN A 227 -8.20 -17.15 -3.98
CA ASN A 227 -8.32 -18.46 -3.33
C ASN A 227 -8.82 -18.38 -1.88
N ILE A 228 -9.52 -17.30 -1.52
CA ILE A 228 -10.07 -17.11 -0.18
C ILE A 228 -11.58 -16.86 -0.24
N THR A 229 -12.33 -17.46 0.67
CA THR A 229 -13.76 -17.15 0.84
C THR A 229 -13.93 -15.90 1.70
N ARG A 230 -15.06 -15.21 1.57
CA ARG A 230 -15.40 -14.06 2.45
C ARG A 230 -15.39 -14.40 3.95
N ARG A 231 -15.68 -15.65 4.31
CA ARG A 231 -15.58 -16.12 5.70
C ARG A 231 -14.13 -16.25 6.14
N GLN A 232 -13.29 -16.92 5.34
CA GLN A 232 -11.86 -17.01 5.63
C GLN A 232 -11.21 -15.64 5.69
N PHE A 233 -11.58 -14.71 4.78
CA PHE A 233 -11.12 -13.33 4.84
C PHE A 233 -11.44 -12.68 6.19
N CYS A 234 -12.69 -12.72 6.65
CA CYS A 234 -13.03 -12.19 7.98
C CYS A 234 -12.33 -12.91 9.14
N GLN A 235 -12.09 -14.21 9.03
CA GLN A 235 -11.34 -14.98 10.03
C GLN A 235 -9.87 -14.58 10.09
N THR A 236 -9.27 -14.28 8.93
CA THR A 236 -7.89 -13.81 8.82
C THR A 236 -7.75 -12.38 9.35
N MET A 237 -8.65 -11.45 8.95
CA MET A 237 -8.66 -10.06 9.45
C MET A 237 -8.87 -9.95 10.96
N HIS A 238 -9.57 -10.91 11.57
CA HIS A 238 -9.90 -10.92 12.99
C HIS A 238 -9.42 -12.21 13.68
N LYS A 239 -8.20 -12.63 13.37
CA LYS A 239 -7.57 -13.81 13.99
C LYS A 239 -7.60 -13.66 15.52
N GLY A 240 -7.92 -14.75 16.22
CA GLY A 240 -8.07 -14.76 17.68
C GLY A 240 -9.45 -14.31 18.21
N LYS A 241 -10.34 -13.79 17.35
CA LYS A 241 -11.72 -13.46 17.75
C LYS A 241 -12.67 -14.64 17.53
N THR A 242 -13.78 -14.69 18.28
CA THR A 242 -14.72 -15.83 18.22
C THR A 242 -15.63 -15.77 16.98
N ASN A 243 -15.50 -16.77 16.11
CA ASN A 243 -16.27 -16.98 14.88
C ASN A 243 -16.47 -15.71 14.00
N PRO A 244 -15.40 -15.04 13.55
CA PRO A 244 -15.52 -13.91 12.65
C PRO A 244 -16.14 -14.34 11.33
N LYS A 245 -17.07 -13.54 10.82
CA LYS A 245 -17.81 -13.83 9.59
C LYS A 245 -18.39 -12.56 8.95
N PRO A 246 -18.75 -12.60 7.66
CA PRO A 246 -19.48 -11.50 7.05
C PRO A 246 -20.81 -11.26 7.78
N PHE A 247 -21.13 -10.00 8.04
CA PHE A 247 -22.40 -9.59 8.66
C PHE A 247 -23.60 -10.12 7.86
N GLN A 248 -23.51 -10.02 6.53
CA GLN A 248 -24.54 -10.46 5.60
C GLN A 248 -23.93 -11.18 4.40
N LYS A 249 -24.68 -12.15 3.85
CA LYS A 249 -24.27 -12.86 2.63
C LYS A 249 -24.31 -11.96 1.39
N ARG A 250 -25.19 -10.96 1.36
CA ARG A 250 -25.33 -9.98 0.27
C ARG A 250 -25.62 -8.62 0.90
N HIS A 251 -24.93 -7.58 0.44
CA HIS A 251 -25.12 -6.21 0.90
C HIS A 251 -24.65 -5.25 -0.22
N LYS A 252 -25.27 -4.07 -0.34
CA LYS A 252 -24.92 -3.08 -1.39
C LYS A 252 -23.43 -2.71 -1.43
N ARG A 253 -22.80 -2.61 -0.26
CA ARG A 253 -21.35 -2.38 -0.07
C ARG A 253 -20.46 -3.36 -0.84
N HIS A 254 -20.95 -4.58 -1.10
CA HIS A 254 -20.15 -5.54 -1.87
C HIS A 254 -19.91 -5.07 -3.30
N GLU A 255 -20.79 -4.23 -3.87
CA GLU A 255 -20.61 -3.66 -5.21
C GLU A 255 -19.39 -2.71 -5.27
N ASP A 256 -19.09 -2.02 -4.17
CA ASP A 256 -17.89 -1.18 -3.98
C ASP A 256 -16.71 -1.97 -3.39
N CYS A 257 -16.79 -3.29 -3.45
CA CYS A 257 -15.79 -4.17 -2.88
C CYS A 257 -15.49 -3.90 -1.40
N GLN A 258 -16.52 -3.60 -0.62
CA GLN A 258 -16.41 -3.45 0.84
C GLN A 258 -17.14 -4.60 1.53
N ILE A 259 -16.63 -5.07 2.67
CA ILE A 259 -17.25 -6.12 3.47
C ILE A 259 -17.24 -5.77 4.95
N LYS A 260 -18.37 -6.01 5.63
CA LYS A 260 -18.47 -5.88 7.10
C LYS A 260 -18.24 -7.24 7.74
N CYS A 261 -17.16 -7.40 8.47
CA CYS A 261 -16.84 -8.60 9.25
C CYS A 261 -17.29 -8.40 10.69
N CYS A 262 -17.99 -9.38 11.26
CA CYS A 262 -18.45 -9.36 12.64
C CYS A 262 -18.02 -10.61 13.39
N TRP A 263 -17.73 -10.45 14.67
CA TRP A 263 -17.39 -11.53 15.59
C TRP A 263 -18.16 -11.34 16.90
N LYS A 264 -18.25 -12.42 17.68
CA LYS A 264 -18.82 -12.35 19.03
C LYS A 264 -17.69 -12.23 20.05
N ASP A 265 -17.95 -11.41 21.04
CA ASP A 265 -17.24 -11.42 22.30
C ASP A 265 -18.32 -11.43 23.40
N GLU A 266 -18.28 -10.55 24.40
CA GLU A 266 -19.44 -10.23 25.25
C GLU A 266 -20.61 -9.65 24.43
N TRP A 267 -20.30 -8.88 23.40
CA TRP A 267 -21.24 -8.24 22.47
C TRP A 267 -20.88 -8.59 21.03
N THR A 268 -21.76 -8.25 20.08
CA THR A 268 -21.43 -8.39 18.64
C THR A 268 -20.68 -7.16 18.18
N TRP A 269 -19.42 -7.35 17.78
CA TRP A 269 -18.57 -6.32 17.20
C TRP A 269 -18.47 -6.52 15.70
N CYS A 270 -18.31 -5.41 14.97
CA CYS A 270 -18.15 -5.45 13.53
C CYS A 270 -17.21 -4.35 13.03
N GLN A 271 -16.42 -4.68 12.01
CA GLN A 271 -15.53 -3.75 11.31
C GLN A 271 -15.72 -3.89 9.79
N GLU A 272 -15.65 -2.77 9.07
CA GLU A 272 -15.68 -2.75 7.61
C GLU A 272 -14.25 -2.81 7.07
N HIS A 273 -14.06 -3.58 6.00
CA HIS A 273 -12.77 -3.78 5.33
C HIS A 273 -12.94 -3.72 3.81
N PRO A 274 -11.94 -3.21 3.07
CA PRO A 274 -11.88 -3.41 1.64
C PRO A 274 -11.70 -4.89 1.32
N MET A 275 -12.48 -5.39 0.37
CA MET A 275 -12.33 -6.74 -0.15
C MET A 275 -11.10 -6.78 -1.08
N PRO A 276 -10.18 -7.73 -0.89
CA PRO A 276 -9.01 -7.86 -1.74
C PRO A 276 -9.37 -8.15 -3.20
N GLU A 277 -8.47 -7.75 -4.10
CA GLU A 277 -8.57 -8.03 -5.53
C GLU A 277 -8.78 -9.53 -5.79
N GLY A 278 -9.79 -9.86 -6.60
CA GLY A 278 -10.17 -11.23 -6.91
C GLY A 278 -11.11 -11.89 -5.90
N LEU A 279 -11.45 -11.26 -4.76
CA LEU A 279 -12.39 -11.85 -3.80
C LEU A 279 -13.80 -11.93 -4.38
N VAL A 280 -14.50 -13.05 -4.16
CA VAL A 280 -15.88 -13.23 -4.61
C VAL A 280 -16.82 -12.28 -3.87
N CYS A 281 -17.36 -11.30 -4.60
CA CYS A 281 -18.28 -10.27 -4.09
C CYS A 281 -19.75 -10.58 -4.39
N GLY A 282 -20.03 -11.42 -5.40
CA GLY A 282 -21.37 -11.84 -5.79
C GLY A 282 -21.36 -13.11 -6.66
N PRO A 283 -22.54 -13.64 -7.03
CA PRO A 283 -22.62 -14.80 -7.92
C PRO A 283 -21.94 -14.50 -9.27
N GLY A 284 -20.91 -15.28 -9.64
CA GLY A 284 -20.14 -15.08 -10.88
C GLY A 284 -19.29 -13.80 -10.93
N LYS A 285 -19.27 -13.00 -9.84
CA LYS A 285 -18.57 -11.72 -9.77
C LYS A 285 -17.41 -11.76 -8.78
N ARG A 286 -16.36 -11.01 -9.09
CA ARG A 286 -15.19 -10.82 -8.20
C ARG A 286 -14.83 -9.35 -8.12
N CYS A 287 -14.15 -8.99 -7.04
CA CYS A 287 -13.62 -7.66 -6.86
C CYS A 287 -12.51 -7.37 -7.85
N ARG A 288 -12.66 -6.28 -8.61
CA ARG A 288 -11.66 -5.76 -9.52
C ARG A 288 -11.57 -4.25 -9.40
N ARG A 289 -10.41 -3.74 -8.96
CA ARG A 289 -10.13 -2.30 -8.80
C ARG A 289 -11.27 -1.55 -8.12
N GLY A 290 -11.75 -2.09 -7.00
CA GLY A 290 -12.81 -1.51 -6.18
C GLY A 290 -14.25 -1.71 -6.69
N VAL A 291 -14.47 -2.55 -7.70
CA VAL A 291 -15.81 -2.81 -8.30
C VAL A 291 -16.13 -4.30 -8.30
N CYS A 292 -17.37 -4.65 -7.96
CA CYS A 292 -17.88 -6.02 -8.10
C CYS A 292 -18.40 -6.29 -9.51
N GLU A 293 -17.57 -6.91 -10.34
CA GLU A 293 -17.88 -7.14 -11.74
C GLU A 293 -17.72 -8.62 -12.13
N SER A 294 -18.40 -8.99 -13.22
CA SER A 294 -18.28 -10.34 -13.79
C SER A 294 -16.85 -10.56 -14.26
N CYS A 295 -16.34 -11.78 -14.07
CA CYS A 295 -15.06 -12.14 -14.65
C CYS A 295 -15.19 -12.17 -16.18
N VAL A 296 -14.86 -11.08 -16.86
CA VAL A 296 -14.51 -11.15 -18.28
C VAL A 296 -13.16 -11.88 -18.32
N GLN A 297 -13.10 -12.99 -19.05
CA GLN A 297 -11.83 -13.60 -19.42
C GLN A 297 -11.03 -12.54 -20.17
N MET A 298 -9.93 -12.07 -19.58
CA MET A 298 -8.89 -11.34 -20.28
C MET A 298 -7.90 -12.34 -20.85
#